data_AF-A0A453K845-F1
#
_entry.id   AF-A0A453K845-F1
#
_cell.length_a   1.000
_cell.length_b   1.000
_cell.length_c   1.000
_cell.angle_alpha   90.00
_cell.angle_beta   90.00
_cell.angle_gamma   90.00
#
_symmetry.space_group_name_H-M   'P 1'
#
loop_
_entity.id
_entity.type
_entity.pdbx_description
1 polymer ?
#
loop_
_entity_poly.entity_id
_entity_poly.type
_entity_poly.pdbx_seq_one_letter_code
_entity_poly.pdbx_strand_id
1 'polypeptide(L)'
;MVSAEYSIDLKLSELLKQARPSATSLRAAGEATDAVGELIKSVPPQQAAAEAASGFVRDLGLAAEKLAFSFRPPEVVRLAGSHAAGAVTRPDVAADLLVRLPKECFHEKDFLNHRYHAKRCLYLCVIEKSLRSSPLIRKVSWSTFQDEARKPVLHVYPATEIAELPGFYVRIIPTASSLFDLSKLNLSTRNNVRAYTKDGINQPTPRYNNSILEDMFLEENAEYTGSTFANWKTLQEALVLLK
;
A
#
# COMPACT_ATOMS: atom_id res chain seq x y z
N MET A 1 -10.00 41.34 20.65
CA MET A 1 -9.43 39.98 20.59
C MET A 1 -10.50 38.91 20.55
N VAL A 2 -11.43 38.85 21.51
CA VAL A 2 -12.49 37.81 21.61
C VAL A 2 -13.35 37.65 20.33
N SER A 3 -13.71 38.75 19.65
CA SER A 3 -14.50 38.71 18.40
C SER A 3 -13.74 38.13 17.20
N ALA A 4 -12.41 38.22 17.18
CA ALA A 4 -11.59 37.71 16.07
C ALA A 4 -11.31 36.20 16.23
N GLU A 5 -11.09 35.72 17.46
CA GLU A 5 -10.96 34.29 17.77
C GLU A 5 -12.25 33.54 17.44
N TYR A 6 -13.41 34.07 17.85
CA TYR A 6 -14.72 33.48 17.52
C TYR A 6 -14.98 33.42 16.00
N SER A 7 -14.41 34.36 15.24
CA SER A 7 -14.48 34.37 13.78
C SER A 7 -13.63 33.27 13.13
N ILE A 8 -12.46 32.95 13.72
CA ILE A 8 -11.56 31.91 13.20
C ILE A 8 -12.15 30.53 13.48
N ASP A 9 -12.64 30.27 14.69
CA ASP A 9 -13.23 28.98 15.06
C ASP A 9 -14.45 28.62 14.19
N LEU A 10 -15.29 29.63 13.89
CA LEU A 10 -16.42 29.45 12.99
C LEU A 10 -15.96 29.10 11.56
N LYS A 11 -14.96 29.81 11.04
CA LYS A 11 -14.40 29.56 9.70
C LYS A 11 -13.77 28.18 9.60
N LEU A 12 -13.01 27.76 10.62
CA LEU A 12 -12.39 26.43 10.68
C LEU A 12 -13.46 25.33 10.73
N SER A 13 -14.51 25.52 11.53
CA SER A 13 -15.61 24.57 11.64
C SER A 13 -16.35 24.40 10.30
N GLU A 14 -16.63 25.50 9.59
CA GLU A 14 -17.25 25.44 8.27
C GLU A 14 -16.33 24.81 7.21
N LEU A 15 -15.03 25.12 7.25
CA LEU A 15 -14.06 24.50 6.34
C LEU A 15 -13.96 22.99 6.57
N LEU A 16 -13.93 22.53 7.82
CA LEU A 16 -13.94 21.11 8.17
C LEU A 16 -15.19 20.38 7.62
N LYS A 17 -16.36 21.01 7.70
CA LYS A 17 -17.60 20.44 7.15
C LYS A 17 -17.55 20.30 5.63
N GLN A 18 -16.91 21.25 4.93
CA GLN A 18 -16.78 21.22 3.47
C GLN A 18 -15.73 20.21 3.00
N ALA A 19 -14.60 20.14 3.73
CA ALA A 19 -13.47 19.28 3.41
C ALA A 19 -13.76 17.78 3.64
N ARG A 20 -14.57 17.45 4.65
CA ARG A 20 -14.89 16.05 4.96
C ARG A 20 -16.05 15.52 4.12
N PRO A 21 -15.98 14.26 3.64
CA PRO A 21 -17.16 13.56 3.15
C PRO A 21 -18.19 13.35 4.26
N SER A 22 -19.45 13.14 3.89
CA SER A 22 -20.48 12.80 4.87
C SER A 22 -20.19 11.46 5.58
N ALA A 23 -20.72 11.32 6.81
CA ALA A 23 -20.55 10.09 7.58
C ALA A 23 -21.13 8.86 6.84
N THR A 24 -22.22 9.04 6.11
CA THR A 24 -22.84 8.01 5.27
C THR A 24 -21.89 7.55 4.16
N SER A 25 -21.26 8.48 3.43
CA SER A 25 -20.30 8.16 2.38
C SER A 25 -19.03 7.50 2.93
N LEU A 26 -18.52 7.95 4.08
CA LEU A 26 -17.38 7.31 4.75
C LEU A 26 -17.69 5.88 5.19
N ARG A 27 -18.90 5.63 5.69
CA ARG A 27 -19.36 4.28 6.05
C ARG A 27 -19.44 3.37 4.82
N ALA A 28 -20.05 3.84 3.73
CA ALA A 28 -20.13 3.08 2.48
C ALA A 28 -18.73 2.79 1.91
N ALA A 29 -17.79 3.73 2.02
CA ALA A 29 -16.40 3.52 1.62
C ALA A 29 -15.70 2.47 2.49
N GLY A 30 -15.97 2.45 3.81
CA GLY A 30 -15.51 1.40 4.72
C GLY A 30 -16.05 0.02 4.33
N GLU A 31 -17.36 -0.11 4.14
CA GLU A 31 -18.02 -1.36 3.73
C GLU A 31 -17.47 -1.88 2.37
N ALA A 32 -17.26 -0.99 1.40
CA ALA A 32 -16.64 -1.35 0.13
C ALA A 32 -15.17 -1.79 0.29
N THR A 33 -14.44 -1.17 1.21
CA THR A 33 -13.04 -1.54 1.52
C THR A 33 -12.97 -2.91 2.18
N ASP A 34 -13.85 -3.19 3.12
CA ASP A 34 -13.95 -4.50 3.78
C ASP A 34 -14.28 -5.59 2.75
N ALA A 35 -15.23 -5.34 1.84
CA ALA A 35 -15.57 -6.27 0.77
C ALA A 35 -14.36 -6.58 -0.15
N VAL A 36 -13.57 -5.57 -0.51
CA VAL A 36 -12.30 -5.77 -1.25
C VAL A 36 -11.32 -6.60 -0.43
N GLY A 37 -11.20 -6.32 0.87
CA GLY A 37 -10.35 -7.08 1.78
C GLY A 37 -10.71 -8.57 1.85
N GLU A 38 -12.00 -8.90 1.92
CA GLU A 38 -12.48 -10.29 1.92
C GLU A 38 -12.26 -11.00 0.57
N LEU A 39 -12.39 -10.28 -0.56
CA LEU A 39 -12.02 -10.83 -1.87
C LEU A 39 -10.53 -11.17 -1.97
N ILE A 40 -9.66 -10.36 -1.36
CA ILE A 40 -8.22 -10.61 -1.32
C ILE A 40 -7.90 -11.83 -0.45
N LYS A 41 -8.53 -11.97 0.71
CA LYS A 41 -8.32 -13.12 1.62
C LYS A 41 -8.82 -14.44 1.04
N SER A 42 -9.85 -14.39 0.20
CA SER A 42 -10.47 -15.58 -0.40
C SER A 42 -9.77 -16.08 -1.66
N VAL A 43 -8.68 -15.43 -2.12
CA VAL A 43 -7.90 -15.93 -3.26
C VAL A 43 -7.27 -17.28 -2.91
N PRO A 44 -7.58 -18.36 -3.65
CA PRO A 44 -7.08 -19.68 -3.32
C PRO A 44 -5.57 -19.81 -3.57
N PRO A 45 -4.87 -20.67 -2.81
CA PRO A 45 -3.49 -21.03 -3.12
C PRO A 45 -3.35 -21.56 -4.55
N GLN A 46 -2.37 -21.04 -5.28
CA GLN A 46 -2.11 -21.41 -6.68
C GLN A 46 -0.65 -21.12 -7.05
N GLN A 47 -0.20 -21.57 -8.22
CA GLN A 47 1.14 -21.21 -8.70
C GLN A 47 1.16 -19.78 -9.25
N ALA A 48 2.10 -18.96 -8.79
CA ALA A 48 2.40 -17.66 -9.35
C ALA A 48 3.53 -17.80 -10.38
N ALA A 49 3.17 -17.79 -11.65
CA ALA A 49 4.09 -17.95 -12.77
C ALA A 49 4.68 -16.59 -13.19
N ALA A 50 5.98 -16.54 -13.48
CA ALA A 50 6.70 -15.29 -13.77
C ALA A 50 6.17 -14.55 -15.00
N GLU A 51 5.53 -15.28 -15.91
CA GLU A 51 4.93 -14.80 -17.15
C GLU A 51 3.85 -13.73 -16.90
N ALA A 52 3.15 -13.83 -15.76
CA ALA A 52 2.11 -12.87 -15.36
C ALA A 52 2.63 -11.44 -15.16
N ALA A 53 3.93 -11.27 -14.91
CA ALA A 53 4.58 -9.96 -14.78
C ALA A 53 5.79 -9.81 -15.72
N SER A 54 5.78 -10.50 -16.87
CA SER A 54 6.94 -10.60 -17.78
C SER A 54 7.57 -9.26 -18.18
N GLY A 55 6.76 -8.24 -18.45
CA GLY A 55 7.24 -6.88 -18.72
C GLY A 55 8.02 -6.28 -17.54
N PHE A 56 7.43 -6.32 -16.34
CA PHE A 56 8.06 -5.81 -15.12
C PHE A 56 9.34 -6.59 -14.76
N VAL A 57 9.32 -7.92 -14.90
CA VAL A 57 10.48 -8.79 -14.66
C VAL A 57 11.63 -8.47 -15.61
N ARG A 58 11.33 -8.25 -16.89
CA ARG A 58 12.30 -7.84 -17.91
C ARG A 58 12.89 -6.47 -17.59
N ASP A 59 12.06 -5.51 -17.22
CA ASP A 59 12.49 -4.13 -16.94
C ASP A 59 13.40 -4.07 -15.68
N LEU A 60 13.26 -5.03 -14.76
CA LEU A 60 14.18 -5.24 -13.62
C LEU A 60 15.46 -6.02 -13.98
N GLY A 61 15.61 -6.50 -15.22
CA GLY A 61 16.77 -7.28 -15.67
C GLY A 61 16.85 -8.69 -15.08
N LEU A 62 15.72 -9.32 -14.75
CA LEU A 62 15.67 -10.63 -14.11
C LEU A 62 15.30 -11.76 -15.07
N ALA A 63 15.86 -12.95 -14.81
CA ALA A 63 15.44 -14.20 -15.44
C ALA A 63 14.24 -14.81 -14.69
N ALA A 64 13.24 -15.28 -15.44
CA ALA A 64 11.97 -15.80 -14.93
C ALA A 64 12.12 -17.05 -14.02
N GLU A 65 13.12 -17.89 -14.27
CA GLU A 65 13.31 -19.22 -13.67
C GLU A 65 13.38 -19.22 -12.14
N LYS A 66 13.70 -18.08 -11.51
CA LYS A 66 13.84 -17.99 -10.05
C LYS A 66 12.76 -17.17 -9.36
N LEU A 67 11.70 -16.83 -10.07
CA LEU A 67 10.63 -15.97 -9.59
C LEU A 67 9.31 -16.70 -9.32
N ALA A 68 9.14 -17.92 -9.82
CA ALA A 68 7.97 -18.72 -9.52
C ALA A 68 7.88 -19.05 -8.01
N PHE A 69 6.66 -19.02 -7.48
CA PHE A 69 6.37 -19.43 -6.11
C PHE A 69 4.92 -19.93 -5.99
N SER A 70 4.64 -20.69 -4.93
CA SER A 70 3.25 -21.03 -4.57
C SER A 70 2.64 -19.83 -3.85
N PHE A 71 1.68 -19.16 -4.50
CA PHE A 71 0.87 -18.13 -3.88
C PHE A 71 0.12 -18.71 -2.67
N ARG A 72 0.08 -17.91 -1.60
CA ARG A 72 -0.75 -18.11 -0.42
C ARG A 72 -1.55 -16.82 -0.21
N PRO A 73 -2.80 -16.89 0.28
CA PRO A 73 -3.53 -15.68 0.64
C PRO A 73 -2.78 -14.91 1.74
N PRO A 74 -2.95 -13.58 1.81
CA PRO A 74 -2.21 -12.76 2.77
C PRO A 74 -2.62 -13.08 4.20
N GLU A 75 -1.65 -13.11 5.10
CA GLU A 75 -1.87 -13.36 6.53
C GLU A 75 -2.64 -12.22 7.19
N VAL A 76 -2.41 -10.99 6.72
CA VAL A 76 -3.01 -9.76 7.25
C VAL A 76 -3.48 -8.91 6.09
N VAL A 77 -4.73 -8.46 6.19
CA VAL A 77 -5.29 -7.39 5.38
C VAL A 77 -5.86 -6.35 6.34
N ARG A 78 -5.30 -5.13 6.33
CA ARG A 78 -5.58 -4.10 7.34
C ARG A 78 -5.82 -2.74 6.70
N LEU A 79 -6.86 -2.04 7.15
CA LEU A 79 -7.10 -0.64 6.78
C LEU A 79 -6.00 0.27 7.34
N ALA A 80 -5.50 1.19 6.52
CA ALA A 80 -4.49 2.16 6.90
C ALA A 80 -4.80 3.57 6.34
N GLY A 81 -3.84 4.47 6.48
CA GLY A 81 -3.90 5.82 5.93
C GLY A 81 -4.98 6.69 6.57
N SER A 82 -5.47 7.65 5.79
CA SER A 82 -6.43 8.67 6.25
C SER A 82 -7.75 8.06 6.76
N HIS A 83 -8.20 6.96 6.16
CA HIS A 83 -9.41 6.25 6.59
C HIS A 83 -9.23 5.66 7.99
N ALA A 84 -8.12 4.96 8.25
CA ALA A 84 -7.83 4.42 9.59
C ALA A 84 -7.61 5.54 10.63
N ALA A 85 -7.03 6.67 10.22
CA ALA A 85 -6.75 7.79 11.11
C ALA A 85 -7.93 8.75 11.35
N GLY A 86 -9.09 8.54 10.72
CA GLY A 86 -10.25 9.46 10.83
C GLY A 86 -10.00 10.85 10.22
N ALA A 87 -9.07 10.94 9.27
CA ALA A 87 -8.57 12.19 8.68
C ALA A 87 -8.71 12.20 7.14
N VAL A 88 -9.81 11.64 6.64
CA VAL A 88 -10.18 11.65 5.22
C VAL A 88 -10.61 13.05 4.80
N THR A 89 -10.13 13.51 3.66
CA THR A 89 -10.45 14.82 3.08
C THR A 89 -10.75 14.68 1.59
N ARG A 90 -11.58 15.58 1.05
CA ARG A 90 -11.85 15.74 -0.38
C ARG A 90 -10.72 16.53 -1.07
N PRO A 91 -10.60 16.50 -2.41
CA PRO A 91 -11.42 15.75 -3.37
C PRO A 91 -10.98 14.30 -3.60
N ASP A 92 -9.71 13.96 -3.31
CA ASP A 92 -9.16 12.62 -3.56
C ASP A 92 -9.40 11.70 -2.36
N VAL A 93 -10.50 10.97 -2.40
CA VAL A 93 -10.89 10.02 -1.34
C VAL A 93 -10.58 8.60 -1.80
N ALA A 94 -9.65 7.97 -1.09
CA ALA A 94 -9.27 6.58 -1.28
C ALA A 94 -9.01 5.92 0.07
N ALA A 95 -9.26 4.61 0.14
CA ALA A 95 -8.92 3.80 1.30
C ALA A 95 -7.67 2.98 1.03
N ASP A 96 -6.77 2.89 2.01
CA ASP A 96 -5.54 2.10 1.91
C ASP A 96 -5.72 0.76 2.61
N LEU A 97 -5.46 -0.33 1.90
CA LEU A 97 -5.36 -1.68 2.46
C LEU A 97 -3.91 -2.14 2.43
N LEU A 98 -3.33 -2.34 3.61
CA LEU A 98 -2.06 -3.04 3.77
C LEU A 98 -2.31 -4.53 3.61
N VAL A 99 -1.53 -5.17 2.74
CA VAL A 99 -1.62 -6.61 2.44
C VAL A 99 -0.29 -7.26 2.73
N ARG A 100 -0.21 -7.99 3.84
CA ARG A 100 1.02 -8.67 4.25
C ARG A 100 1.32 -9.86 3.35
N LEU A 101 2.45 -9.78 2.67
CA LEU A 101 3.00 -10.83 1.85
C LEU A 101 3.46 -12.01 2.73
N PRO A 102 2.91 -13.22 2.56
CA PRO A 102 3.31 -14.40 3.35
C PRO A 102 4.76 -14.77 3.09
N LYS A 103 5.53 -15.02 4.16
CA LYS A 103 6.97 -15.34 4.07
C LYS A 103 7.24 -16.59 3.22
N GLU A 104 6.29 -17.53 3.18
CA GLU A 104 6.36 -18.78 2.43
C GLU A 104 6.42 -18.55 0.91
N CYS A 105 6.02 -17.38 0.43
CA CYS A 105 6.13 -17.00 -0.99
C CYS A 105 7.56 -16.56 -1.36
N PHE A 106 8.45 -16.35 -0.38
CA PHE A 106 9.77 -15.74 -0.57
C PHE A 106 10.89 -16.66 -0.07
N HIS A 107 12.03 -16.56 -0.74
CA HIS A 107 13.28 -17.16 -0.32
C HIS A 107 14.06 -16.16 0.54
N GLU A 108 14.84 -16.63 1.51
CA GLU A 108 15.68 -15.82 2.40
C GLU A 108 16.69 -14.87 1.71
N LYS A 109 16.87 -14.99 0.39
CA LYS A 109 17.81 -14.23 -0.45
C LYS A 109 17.09 -13.37 -1.50
N ASP A 110 15.77 -13.34 -1.49
CA ASP A 110 15.00 -12.52 -2.44
C ASP A 110 15.16 -11.02 -2.20
N PHE A 111 15.77 -10.60 -1.08
CA PHE A 111 16.23 -9.23 -0.90
C PHE A 111 17.33 -8.82 -1.89
N LEU A 112 17.96 -9.75 -2.61
CA LEU A 112 19.00 -9.46 -3.61
C LEU A 112 18.41 -9.22 -5.00
N ASN A 113 19.01 -8.27 -5.73
CA ASN A 113 18.83 -8.06 -7.16
C ASN A 113 17.36 -8.00 -7.59
N HIS A 114 16.54 -7.19 -6.94
CA HIS A 114 15.14 -6.93 -7.31
C HIS A 114 14.20 -8.15 -7.27
N ARG A 115 14.63 -9.31 -6.77
CA ARG A 115 13.79 -10.52 -6.71
C ARG A 115 12.56 -10.31 -5.84
N TYR A 116 12.71 -9.60 -4.72
CA TYR A 116 11.62 -9.18 -3.84
C TYR A 116 10.60 -8.33 -4.61
N HIS A 117 11.05 -7.28 -5.32
CA HIS A 117 10.17 -6.39 -6.08
C HIS A 117 9.41 -7.15 -7.18
N ALA A 118 10.08 -8.05 -7.89
CA ALA A 118 9.46 -8.91 -8.90
C ALA A 118 8.40 -9.83 -8.29
N LYS A 119 8.71 -10.53 -7.19
CA LYS A 119 7.74 -11.39 -6.50
C LYS A 119 6.59 -10.60 -5.88
N ARG A 120 6.85 -9.41 -5.36
CA ARG A 120 5.85 -8.46 -4.86
C ARG A 120 4.87 -8.06 -5.98
N CYS A 121 5.37 -7.77 -7.19
CA CYS A 121 4.53 -7.51 -8.36
C CYS A 121 3.73 -8.75 -8.79
N LEU A 122 4.38 -9.91 -8.88
CA LEU A 122 3.70 -11.17 -9.23
C LEU A 122 2.58 -11.53 -8.25
N TYR A 123 2.79 -11.29 -6.96
CA TYR A 123 1.74 -11.48 -5.95
C TYR A 123 0.52 -10.60 -6.22
N LEU A 124 0.74 -9.33 -6.60
CA LEU A 124 -0.34 -8.44 -7.03
C LEU A 124 -1.01 -8.90 -8.33
N CYS A 125 -0.29 -9.48 -9.29
CA CYS A 125 -0.90 -10.04 -10.51
C CYS A 125 -1.90 -11.16 -10.18
N VAL A 126 -1.58 -12.02 -9.21
CA VAL A 126 -2.50 -13.08 -8.75
C VAL A 126 -3.75 -12.47 -8.11
N ILE A 127 -3.59 -11.48 -7.23
CA ILE A 127 -4.70 -10.75 -6.61
C ILE A 127 -5.56 -10.05 -7.68
N GLU A 128 -4.93 -9.32 -8.60
CA GLU A 128 -5.60 -8.59 -9.67
C GLU A 128 -6.49 -9.52 -10.50
N LYS A 129 -5.97 -10.69 -10.90
CA LYS A 129 -6.73 -11.68 -11.68
C LYS A 129 -8.01 -12.10 -10.96
N SER A 130 -7.93 -12.35 -9.65
CA SER A 130 -9.10 -12.68 -8.83
C SER A 130 -10.08 -11.51 -8.75
N LEU A 131 -9.60 -10.31 -8.43
CA LEU A 131 -10.44 -9.12 -8.29
C LEU A 131 -11.18 -8.77 -9.59
N ARG A 132 -10.52 -8.87 -10.75
CA ARG A 132 -11.13 -8.63 -12.06
C ARG A 132 -12.25 -9.61 -12.41
N SER A 133 -12.27 -10.79 -11.78
CA SER A 133 -13.33 -11.79 -11.99
C SER A 133 -14.56 -11.57 -11.10
N SER A 134 -14.45 -10.70 -10.09
CA SER A 134 -15.54 -10.44 -9.14
C SER A 134 -16.53 -9.39 -9.67
N PRO A 135 -17.85 -9.64 -9.62
CA PRO A 135 -18.86 -8.66 -10.02
C PRO A 135 -18.91 -7.44 -9.08
N LEU A 136 -18.28 -7.52 -7.90
CA LEU A 136 -18.19 -6.41 -6.95
C LEU A 136 -17.17 -5.35 -7.38
N ILE A 137 -16.34 -5.64 -8.39
CA ILE A 137 -15.24 -4.79 -8.83
C ILE A 137 -15.51 -4.30 -10.26
N ARG A 138 -15.58 -2.99 -10.45
CA ARG A 138 -15.75 -2.38 -11.78
C ARG A 138 -14.45 -2.34 -12.56
N LYS A 139 -13.36 -1.97 -11.90
CA LYS A 139 -12.06 -1.75 -12.54
C LYS A 139 -10.93 -1.99 -11.55
N VAL A 140 -9.82 -2.52 -12.05
CA VAL A 140 -8.52 -2.48 -11.38
C VAL A 140 -7.54 -1.72 -12.27
N SER A 141 -6.72 -0.85 -11.70
CA SER A 141 -5.60 -0.20 -12.39
C SER A 141 -4.33 -0.27 -11.57
N TRP A 142 -3.19 -0.21 -12.25
CA TRP A 142 -1.88 -0.20 -11.63
C TRP A 142 -1.43 1.24 -11.36
N SER A 143 -0.69 1.42 -10.26
CA SER A 143 0.02 2.65 -9.91
C SER A 143 1.30 2.27 -9.15
N THR A 144 2.01 3.24 -8.59
CA THR A 144 3.22 3.05 -7.78
C THR A 144 3.02 3.63 -6.39
N PHE A 145 3.57 2.97 -5.38
CA PHE A 145 3.60 3.51 -4.03
C PHE A 145 4.64 4.63 -3.94
N GLN A 146 4.23 5.84 -3.59
CA GLN A 146 5.13 7.00 -3.38
C GLN A 146 6.07 7.26 -4.59
N ASP A 147 5.55 7.13 -5.80
CA ASP A 147 6.30 7.27 -7.06
C ASP A 147 7.56 6.40 -7.17
N GLU A 148 7.63 5.31 -6.40
CA GLU A 148 8.68 4.32 -6.49
C GLU A 148 8.30 3.25 -7.52
N ALA A 149 8.90 3.32 -8.70
CA ALA A 149 8.62 2.44 -9.84
C ALA A 149 8.74 0.94 -9.51
N ARG A 150 9.59 0.57 -8.55
CA ARG A 150 9.76 -0.84 -8.12
C ARG A 150 8.67 -1.33 -7.17
N LYS A 151 7.79 -0.45 -6.71
CA LYS A 151 6.75 -0.74 -5.72
C LYS A 151 5.36 -0.54 -6.32
N PRO A 152 4.94 -1.39 -7.27
CA PRO A 152 3.60 -1.28 -7.85
C PRO A 152 2.49 -1.47 -6.80
N VAL A 153 1.37 -0.82 -6.98
CA VAL A 153 0.15 -0.97 -6.17
C VAL A 153 -1.06 -1.14 -7.09
N LEU A 154 -2.14 -1.69 -6.55
CA LEU A 154 -3.41 -1.77 -7.28
C LEU A 154 -4.38 -0.72 -6.75
N HIS A 155 -5.02 0.01 -7.64
CA HIS A 155 -6.21 0.80 -7.35
C HIS A 155 -7.43 -0.01 -7.80
N VAL A 156 -8.29 -0.32 -6.85
CA VAL A 156 -9.48 -1.17 -7.05
C VAL A 156 -10.71 -0.30 -6.92
N TYR A 157 -11.48 -0.21 -7.99
CA TYR A 157 -12.70 0.59 -8.04
C TYR A 157 -13.91 -0.34 -7.84
N PRO A 158 -14.65 -0.21 -6.73
CA PRO A 158 -15.88 -0.97 -6.51
C PRO A 158 -16.91 -0.75 -7.62
N ALA A 159 -17.79 -1.74 -7.82
CA ALA A 159 -18.88 -1.67 -8.79
C ALA A 159 -19.96 -0.67 -8.37
N THR A 160 -20.27 -0.62 -7.08
CA THR A 160 -21.21 0.34 -6.52
C THR A 160 -20.56 1.70 -6.36
N GLU A 161 -21.11 2.71 -7.00
CA GLU A 161 -20.69 4.09 -6.78
C GLU A 161 -21.16 4.58 -5.41
N ILE A 162 -20.30 5.36 -4.75
CA ILE A 162 -20.59 5.93 -3.43
C ILE A 162 -20.97 7.38 -3.61
N ALA A 163 -22.13 7.77 -3.07
CA ALA A 163 -22.59 9.15 -3.09
C ALA A 163 -21.52 10.10 -2.54
N GLU A 164 -21.35 11.28 -3.16
CA GLU A 164 -20.33 12.29 -2.83
C GLU A 164 -18.86 11.87 -3.08
N LEU A 165 -18.58 10.62 -3.43
CA LEU A 165 -17.23 10.09 -3.64
C LEU A 165 -17.07 9.49 -5.05
N PRO A 166 -17.29 10.29 -6.13
CA PRO A 166 -17.11 9.80 -7.48
C PRO A 166 -15.66 9.38 -7.70
N GLY A 167 -15.46 8.17 -8.20
CA GLY A 167 -14.12 7.65 -8.46
C GLY A 167 -13.38 7.11 -7.23
N PHE A 168 -14.06 6.92 -6.10
CA PHE A 168 -13.50 6.22 -4.94
C PHE A 168 -12.82 4.91 -5.35
N TYR A 169 -11.64 4.66 -4.77
CA TYR A 169 -10.89 3.44 -4.96
C TYR A 169 -10.25 2.97 -3.66
N VAL A 170 -10.02 1.66 -3.61
CA VAL A 170 -9.25 1.00 -2.57
C VAL A 170 -7.85 0.74 -3.12
N ARG A 171 -6.83 1.28 -2.48
CA ARG A 171 -5.43 1.09 -2.84
C ARG A 171 -4.85 -0.09 -2.07
N ILE A 172 -4.46 -1.14 -2.79
CA ILE A 172 -3.81 -2.32 -2.22
C ILE A 172 -2.31 -2.08 -2.17
N ILE A 173 -1.76 -2.05 -0.96
CA ILE A 173 -0.35 -1.77 -0.69
C ILE A 173 0.28 -3.02 -0.06
N PRO A 174 1.13 -3.75 -0.80
CA PRO A 174 1.88 -4.87 -0.22
C PRO A 174 2.80 -4.43 0.92
N THR A 175 2.82 -5.23 2.00
CA THR A 175 3.74 -5.09 3.14
C THR A 175 4.49 -6.40 3.36
N ALA A 176 5.63 -6.33 4.07
CA ALA A 176 6.56 -7.44 4.20
C ALA A 176 7.14 -7.53 5.62
N SER A 177 6.33 -7.34 6.65
CA SER A 177 6.79 -7.34 8.03
C SER A 177 7.64 -8.57 8.37
N SER A 178 8.83 -8.33 8.91
CA SER A 178 9.80 -9.36 9.32
C SER A 178 10.22 -10.35 8.21
N LEU A 179 10.11 -9.97 6.94
CA LEU A 179 10.42 -10.89 5.82
C LEU A 179 11.93 -11.18 5.68
N PHE A 180 12.79 -10.21 6.00
CA PHE A 180 14.24 -10.33 5.88
C PHE A 180 14.93 -9.85 7.16
N ASP A 181 16.18 -10.27 7.35
CA ASP A 181 17.04 -9.77 8.42
C ASP A 181 17.47 -8.32 8.14
N LEU A 182 17.21 -7.42 9.09
CA LEU A 182 17.54 -5.99 9.00
C LEU A 182 19.05 -5.75 8.77
N SER A 183 19.92 -6.62 9.29
CA SER A 183 21.38 -6.52 9.11
C SER A 183 21.81 -6.69 7.65
N LYS A 184 20.99 -7.37 6.84
CA LYS A 184 21.21 -7.57 5.40
C LYS A 184 20.76 -6.37 4.58
N LEU A 185 19.92 -5.49 5.14
CA LEU A 185 19.36 -4.30 4.50
C LEU A 185 19.97 -2.99 5.04
N ASN A 186 21.09 -3.05 5.76
CA ASN A 186 21.73 -1.85 6.31
C ASN A 186 22.01 -0.81 5.21
N LEU A 187 21.53 0.42 5.42
CA LEU A 187 21.57 1.50 4.42
C LEU A 187 22.99 1.97 4.10
N SER A 188 23.90 1.90 5.08
CA SER A 188 25.24 2.48 5.00
C SER A 188 26.33 1.51 4.55
N THR A 189 26.08 0.20 4.65
CA THR A 189 27.13 -0.82 4.45
C THR A 189 26.77 -1.91 3.45
N ARG A 190 25.48 -2.13 3.13
CA ARG A 190 25.05 -3.26 2.31
C ARG A 190 24.76 -2.84 0.87
N ASN A 191 25.39 -3.54 -0.06
CA ASN A 191 24.99 -3.60 -1.47
C ASN A 191 24.11 -4.84 -1.68
N ASN A 192 22.90 -4.62 -2.16
CA ASN A 192 21.97 -5.70 -2.52
C ASN A 192 21.58 -5.70 -4.00
N VAL A 193 22.24 -4.88 -4.82
CA VAL A 193 22.08 -4.86 -6.28
C VAL A 193 23.47 -4.96 -6.91
N ARG A 194 23.88 -6.20 -7.17
CA ARG A 194 25.26 -6.53 -7.56
C ARG A 194 25.69 -5.93 -8.89
N ALA A 195 24.74 -5.51 -9.74
CA ALA A 195 25.03 -4.79 -10.98
C ALA A 195 25.71 -3.43 -10.73
N TYR A 196 25.58 -2.85 -9.52
CA TYR A 196 26.18 -1.56 -9.15
C TYR A 196 27.57 -1.69 -8.51
N THR A 197 28.24 -2.84 -8.62
CA THR A 197 29.65 -2.96 -8.24
C THR A 197 30.51 -2.23 -9.27
N LYS A 198 30.83 -0.97 -9.02
CA LYS A 198 31.71 -0.15 -9.88
C LYS A 198 33.17 -0.48 -9.56
N ASP A 199 33.97 -0.83 -10.57
CA ASP A 199 35.41 -1.08 -10.44
C ASP A 199 35.79 -2.13 -9.37
N GLY A 200 34.91 -3.12 -9.12
CA GLY A 200 35.10 -4.13 -8.07
C GLY A 200 34.79 -3.64 -6.64
N ILE A 201 34.42 -2.37 -6.47
CA ILE A 201 34.08 -1.76 -5.18
C ILE A 201 32.60 -1.95 -4.90
N ASN A 202 32.30 -2.61 -3.78
CA ASN A 202 30.94 -2.93 -3.38
C ASN A 202 30.27 -1.74 -2.66
N GLN A 203 29.73 -0.79 -3.42
CA GLN A 203 29.10 0.40 -2.85
C GLN A 203 27.71 0.10 -2.24
N PRO A 204 27.35 0.70 -1.09
CA PRO A 204 26.03 0.53 -0.49
C PRO A 204 24.88 0.93 -1.43
N THR A 205 23.72 0.28 -1.31
CA THR A 205 22.53 0.56 -2.11
C THR A 205 21.37 1.09 -1.25
N PRO A 206 21.51 2.27 -0.59
CA PRO A 206 20.57 2.74 0.42
C PRO A 206 19.14 2.89 -0.10
N ARG A 207 18.95 3.44 -1.30
CA ARG A 207 17.59 3.60 -1.90
C ARG A 207 16.91 2.27 -2.20
N TYR A 208 17.68 1.27 -2.63
CA TYR A 208 17.15 -0.07 -2.85
C TYR A 208 16.80 -0.74 -1.51
N ASN A 209 17.72 -0.71 -0.55
CA ASN A 209 17.51 -1.32 0.77
C ASN A 209 16.31 -0.68 1.48
N ASN A 210 16.20 0.66 1.43
CA ASN A 210 15.07 1.41 2.00
C ASN A 210 13.74 1.02 1.37
N SER A 211 13.68 0.73 0.06
CA SER A 211 12.42 0.35 -0.59
C SER A 211 11.82 -0.94 0.00
N ILE A 212 12.67 -1.87 0.47
CA ILE A 212 12.26 -3.11 1.15
C ILE A 212 11.96 -2.83 2.61
N LEU A 213 12.83 -2.08 3.31
CA LEU A 213 12.63 -1.72 4.71
C LEU A 213 11.31 -0.96 4.92
N GLU A 214 10.96 -0.06 4.01
CA GLU A 214 9.70 0.67 4.06
C GLU A 214 8.50 -0.28 4.08
N ASP A 215 8.49 -1.34 3.26
CA ASP A 215 7.42 -2.36 3.28
C ASP A 215 7.45 -3.21 4.57
N MET A 216 8.63 -3.44 5.16
CA MET A 216 8.76 -4.20 6.41
C MET A 216 8.20 -3.43 7.61
N PHE A 217 8.35 -2.10 7.64
CA PHE A 217 7.93 -1.23 8.75
C PHE A 217 6.58 -0.54 8.52
N LEU A 218 5.98 -0.66 7.32
CA LEU A 218 4.76 0.07 6.99
C LEU A 218 3.59 -0.26 7.94
N GLU A 219 3.47 -1.52 8.35
CA GLU A 219 2.40 -1.95 9.27
C GLU A 219 2.59 -1.40 10.69
N GLU A 220 3.82 -1.41 11.20
CA GLU A 220 4.18 -0.85 12.50
C GLU A 220 3.95 0.68 12.51
N ASN A 221 4.38 1.36 11.44
CA ASN A 221 4.14 2.80 11.27
C ASN A 221 2.63 3.12 11.22
N ALA A 222 1.84 2.30 10.52
CA ALA A 222 0.39 2.47 10.45
C ALA A 222 -0.28 2.23 11.81
N GLU A 223 0.21 1.29 12.61
CA GLU A 223 -0.29 1.02 13.96
C GLU A 223 0.05 2.14 14.94
N TYR A 224 1.30 2.61 14.91
CA TYR A 224 1.74 3.76 15.71
C TYR A 224 0.95 5.02 15.37
N THR A 225 0.77 5.28 14.07
CA THR A 225 -0.07 6.40 13.60
C THR A 225 -1.51 6.18 14.08
N GLY A 226 -2.15 5.05 13.74
CA GLY A 226 -3.54 4.78 14.11
C GLY A 226 -3.80 4.97 15.61
N SER A 227 -2.95 4.43 16.47
CA SER A 227 -3.07 4.56 17.93
C SER A 227 -2.89 6.00 18.43
N THR A 228 -1.96 6.76 17.85
CA THR A 228 -1.73 8.17 18.18
C THR A 228 -2.93 9.04 17.79
N PHE A 229 -3.48 8.83 16.58
CA PHE A 229 -4.57 9.65 16.05
C PHE A 229 -5.95 9.26 16.58
N ALA A 230 -6.18 8.00 16.99
CA ALA A 230 -7.49 7.52 17.42
C ALA A 230 -8.09 8.35 18.58
N ASN A 231 -7.25 8.81 19.51
CA ASN A 231 -7.69 9.51 20.71
C ASN A 231 -7.55 11.04 20.63
N TRP A 232 -7.14 11.60 19.49
CA TRP A 232 -6.83 13.02 19.37
C TRP A 232 -7.61 13.70 18.25
N LYS A 233 -8.88 14.01 18.53
CA LYS A 233 -9.80 14.64 17.56
C LYS A 233 -9.25 15.92 16.93
N THR A 234 -8.69 16.82 17.73
CA THR A 234 -8.10 18.08 17.23
C THR A 234 -6.95 17.82 16.27
N LEU A 235 -6.16 16.78 16.49
CA LEU A 235 -5.08 16.39 15.59
C LEU A 235 -5.61 15.80 14.28
N GLN A 236 -6.71 15.03 14.31
CA GLN A 236 -7.40 14.57 13.11
C GLN A 236 -7.98 15.74 12.29
N GLU A 237 -8.57 16.73 12.97
CA GLU A 237 -9.09 17.95 12.34
C GLU A 237 -7.95 18.77 11.72
N ALA A 238 -6.84 18.94 12.44
CA ALA A 238 -5.64 19.60 11.93
C ALA A 238 -5.08 18.91 10.67
N LEU A 239 -5.06 17.57 10.63
CA LEU A 239 -4.66 16.83 9.43
C LEU A 239 -5.59 17.06 8.24
N VAL A 240 -6.89 17.18 8.47
CA VAL A 240 -7.85 17.46 7.40
C VAL A 240 -7.64 18.86 6.84
N LEU A 241 -7.30 19.83 7.70
CA LEU A 241 -7.05 21.22 7.30
C LEU A 241 -5.67 21.42 6.64
N LEU A 242 -4.69 20.57 6.95
CA LEU A 242 -3.34 20.64 6.38
C LEU A 242 -3.28 20.13 4.93
N LYS A 243 -4.13 19.15 4.61
CA LYS A 243 -4.21 18.52 3.28
C LYS A 243 -5.06 19.36 2.34
#